data_AF-A0A629S3I2-F1
#
_entry.id   AF-A0A629S3I2-F1
#
_cell.length_a   1.000
_cell.length_b   1.000
_cell.length_c   1.000
_cell.angle_alpha   90.00
_cell.angle_beta   90.00
_cell.angle_gamma   90.00
#
_symmetry.space_group_name_H-M   'P 1'
#
loop_
_entity.id
_entity.type
_entity.pdbx_description
1 polymer ?
#
loop_
_entity_poly.entity_id
_entity_poly.type
_entity_poly.pdbx_seq_one_letter_code
_entity_poly.pdbx_strand_id
1 'polypeptide(L)'
;MSDILYIANSALFLVLKLTVIPIFFATVVGLIVGIFQTVMQIQEQTLPFGLKMLAVFFSIFVFIEWYCREMLGFATLALYSAFH
;
A
#
# COMPACT_ATOMS: atom_id res chain seq x y z
N MET A 1 1.32 12.36 27.65
CA MET A 1 1.85 11.00 27.36
C MET A 1 0.82 10.15 26.62
N SER A 2 -0.45 10.20 26.99
CA SER A 2 -1.57 9.58 26.28
C SER A 2 -1.69 10.04 24.81
N ASP A 3 -1.49 11.32 24.54
CA ASP A 3 -1.70 11.88 23.19
C ASP A 3 -0.63 11.41 22.19
N ILE A 4 0.62 11.32 22.65
CA ILE A 4 1.73 10.75 21.87
C ILE A 4 1.44 9.28 21.52
N LEU A 5 0.96 8.49 22.49
CA LEU A 5 0.57 7.10 22.26
C LEU A 5 -0.63 6.98 21.31
N TYR A 6 -1.58 7.90 21.40
CA TYR A 6 -2.75 7.92 20.53
C TYR A 6 -2.37 8.22 19.07
N ILE A 7 -1.53 9.24 18.85
CA ILE A 7 -1.03 9.59 17.51
C ILE A 7 -0.18 8.46 16.95
N ALA A 8 0.69 7.84 17.77
CA ALA A 8 1.53 6.73 17.35
C ALA A 8 0.69 5.53 16.88
N ASN A 9 -0.35 5.14 17.63
CA ASN A 9 -1.27 4.08 17.22
C ASN A 9 -2.04 4.46 15.94
N SER A 10 -2.50 5.71 15.85
CA SER A 10 -3.19 6.21 14.65
C SER A 10 -2.30 6.19 13.41
N ALA A 11 -1.01 6.53 13.57
CA ALA A 11 -0.02 6.47 12.49
C ALA A 11 0.23 5.03 12.03
N LEU A 12 0.41 4.08 12.97
CA LEU A 12 0.57 2.67 12.65
C LEU A 12 -0.66 2.11 11.93
N PHE A 13 -1.86 2.48 12.40
CA PHE A 13 -3.11 2.08 11.76
C PHE A 13 -3.24 2.66 10.36
N LEU A 14 -2.85 3.92 10.15
CA LEU A 14 -2.83 4.55 8.83
C LEU A 14 -1.89 3.80 7.88
N VAL A 15 -0.66 3.49 8.30
CA VAL A 15 0.30 2.75 7.47
C VAL A 15 -0.25 1.37 7.10
N LEU A 16 -0.82 0.66 8.07
CA LEU A 16 -1.45 -0.64 7.82
C LEU A 16 -2.58 -0.51 6.80
N LYS A 17 -3.47 0.46 6.99
CA LYS A 17 -4.61 0.71 6.08
C LYS A 17 -4.15 1.02 4.65
N LEU A 18 -3.15 1.89 4.50
CA LEU A 18 -2.66 2.35 3.21
C LEU A 18 -1.83 1.29 2.46
N THR A 19 -1.17 0.38 3.17
CA THR A 19 -0.33 -0.66 2.53
C THR A 19 -1.11 -1.89 2.10
N VAL A 20 -2.30 -2.14 2.67
CA VAL A 20 -3.13 -3.32 2.35
C VAL A 20 -3.48 -3.40 0.87
N ILE A 21 -3.91 -2.31 0.24
CA ILE A 21 -4.31 -2.29 -1.17
C ILE A 21 -3.15 -2.65 -2.13
N PRO A 22 -1.98 -1.98 -2.10
CA PRO A 22 -0.91 -2.27 -3.04
C PRO A 22 -0.32 -3.66 -2.80
N ILE A 23 -0.25 -4.12 -1.54
CA ILE A 23 0.18 -5.48 -1.22
C ILE A 23 -0.79 -6.52 -1.77
N PHE A 24 -2.10 -6.29 -1.64
CA PHE A 24 -3.12 -7.18 -2.19
C PHE A 24 -2.97 -7.32 -3.71
N PHE A 25 -2.86 -6.20 -4.43
CA PHE A 25 -2.66 -6.20 -5.89
C PHE A 25 -1.33 -6.87 -6.29
N ALA A 26 -0.23 -6.57 -5.60
CA ALA A 26 1.07 -7.17 -5.86
C ALA A 26 1.06 -8.70 -5.65
N THR A 27 0.34 -9.16 -4.62
CA THR A 27 0.20 -10.59 -4.29
C THR A 27 -0.62 -11.32 -5.34
N VAL A 28 -1.79 -10.78 -5.71
CA VAL A 28 -2.68 -11.39 -6.71
C VAL A 28 -1.98 -11.50 -8.06
N VAL A 29 -1.40 -10.40 -8.55
CA VAL A 29 -0.68 -10.41 -9.84
C VAL A 29 0.55 -11.32 -9.76
N GLY A 30 1.27 -11.30 -8.65
CA GLY A 30 2.41 -12.20 -8.44
C GLY A 30 2.04 -13.68 -8.50
N LEU A 31 0.92 -14.05 -7.88
CA LEU A 31 0.42 -15.42 -7.88
C LEU A 31 0.02 -15.86 -9.30
N ILE A 32 -0.75 -15.03 -10.00
CA ILE A 32 -1.19 -15.29 -11.38
C ILE A 32 0.04 -15.50 -12.27
N VAL A 33 0.99 -14.57 -12.24
CA VAL A 33 2.20 -14.66 -13.06
C VAL A 33 3.02 -15.89 -12.70
N GLY A 34 3.18 -16.24 -11.41
CA GLY A 34 3.91 -17.44 -10.99
C GLY A 34 3.30 -18.75 -11.52
N ILE A 35 1.97 -18.84 -11.58
CA ILE A 35 1.28 -19.98 -12.20
C ILE A 35 1.59 -20.05 -13.69
N PHE A 36 1.51 -18.91 -14.41
CA PHE A 36 1.85 -18.84 -15.84
C PHE A 36 3.30 -19.25 -16.11
N GLN A 37 4.25 -18.79 -15.28
CA GLN A 37 5.66 -19.17 -15.40
C GLN A 37 5.86 -20.67 -15.23
N THR A 38 5.11 -21.30 -14.32
CA THR A 38 5.19 -22.74 -14.06
C THR A 38 4.60 -23.56 -15.21
N VAL A 39 3.42 -23.18 -15.73
CA VAL A 39 2.73 -23.90 -16.80
C VAL A 39 3.45 -23.77 -18.14
N MET A 40 3.94 -22.58 -18.47
CA MET A 40 4.61 -22.32 -19.75
C MET A 40 6.11 -22.64 -19.74
N GLN A 41 6.66 -23.03 -18.57
CA GLN A 41 8.10 -23.23 -18.35
C GLN A 41 8.97 -21.98 -18.63
N ILE A 42 8.38 -20.78 -18.61
CA ILE A 42 9.07 -19.50 -18.80
C ILE A 42 9.43 -18.95 -17.41
N GLN A 43 10.60 -19.31 -16.89
CA GLN A 43 11.07 -18.90 -15.55
C GLN A 43 12.00 -17.68 -15.58
N GLU A 44 11.73 -16.73 -16.49
CA GLU A 44 12.46 -15.47 -16.55
C GLU A 44 12.12 -14.57 -15.35
N GLN A 45 13.10 -14.25 -14.51
CA GLN A 45 12.91 -13.50 -13.27
C GLN A 45 12.48 -12.04 -13.49
N THR A 46 12.76 -11.47 -14.67
CA THR A 46 12.48 -10.07 -15.01
C THR A 46 11.00 -9.78 -15.27
N LEU A 47 10.26 -10.75 -15.83
CA LEU A 47 8.85 -10.65 -16.16
C LEU A 47 7.93 -10.45 -14.92
N PRO A 48 8.01 -11.27 -13.85
CA PRO A 48 7.18 -11.09 -12.66
C PRO A 48 7.55 -9.81 -11.91
N PHE A 49 8.80 -9.37 -11.97
CA PHE A 49 9.21 -8.09 -11.39
C PHE A 49 8.53 -6.91 -12.08
N GLY A 50 8.61 -6.85 -13.42
CA GLY A 50 7.97 -5.77 -14.20
C GLY A 50 6.45 -5.73 -14.05
N LEU A 51 5.79 -6.90 -14.10
CA LEU A 51 4.33 -6.98 -13.98
C LEU A 51 3.83 -6.60 -12.57
N LYS A 52 4.51 -7.03 -11.51
CA LYS A 52 4.18 -6.61 -10.13
C LYS A 52 4.33 -5.11 -9.96
N MET A 53 5.40 -4.52 -10.51
CA MET A 53 5.63 -3.08 -10.43
C MET A 53 4.50 -2.29 -11.09
N LEU A 54 4.09 -2.67 -12.31
CA LEU A 54 2.95 -2.06 -13.00
C LEU A 54 1.65 -2.19 -12.21
N ALA A 55 1.39 -3.34 -11.60
CA ALA A 55 0.21 -3.56 -10.78
C ALA A 55 0.17 -2.65 -9.55
N VAL A 56 1.30 -2.45 -8.86
CA VAL A 56 1.40 -1.55 -7.72
C VAL A 56 1.16 -0.10 -8.16
N PHE A 57 1.81 0.36 -9.23
CA PHE A 57 1.58 1.70 -9.76
C PHE A 57 0.12 1.93 -10.15
N PHE A 58 -0.48 0.96 -10.83
CA PHE A 58 -1.89 1.02 -11.19
C PHE A 58 -2.79 1.12 -9.95
N SER A 59 -2.52 0.33 -8.90
CA SER A 59 -3.29 0.39 -7.66
C SER A 59 -3.20 1.76 -6.99
N ILE A 60 -2.00 2.34 -6.88
CA ILE A 60 -1.84 3.67 -6.27
C ILE A 60 -2.52 4.74 -7.13
N PHE A 61 -2.42 4.63 -8.46
CA PHE A 61 -3.05 5.58 -9.37
C PHE A 61 -4.57 5.59 -9.26
N VAL A 62 -5.20 4.40 -9.20
CA VAL A 62 -6.65 4.26 -9.05
C VAL A 62 -7.13 4.77 -7.69
N PHE A 63 -6.38 4.51 -6.63
CA PHE A 63 -6.77 4.85 -5.27
C PHE A 63 -6.22 6.20 -4.77
N ILE A 64 -5.61 7.03 -5.65
CA ILE A 64 -4.89 8.25 -5.27
C ILE A 64 -5.72 9.22 -4.41
N GLU A 65 -6.99 9.42 -4.77
CA GLU A 65 -7.87 10.31 -4.00
C GLU A 65 -8.09 9.81 -2.57
N TRP A 66 -8.17 8.50 -2.38
CA TRP A 66 -8.36 7.89 -1.08
C TRP A 66 -7.09 7.99 -0.23
N TYR A 67 -5.90 7.73 -0.82
CA TYR A 67 -4.62 8.00 -0.17
C TYR A 67 -4.52 9.44 0.33
N CYS A 68 -4.86 10.41 -0.53
CA CYS A 68 -4.84 11.82 -0.17
C CYS A 68 -5.80 12.12 0.99
N ARG A 69 -7.04 11.61 0.95
CA ARG A 69 -8.02 11.82 2.04
C ARG A 69 -7.53 11.29 3.38
N GLU A 70 -7.01 10.07 3.41
CA GLU A 70 -6.52 9.44 4.65
C GLU A 70 -5.27 10.15 5.18
N MET A 71 -4.32 10.51 4.31
CA MET A 71 -3.11 11.25 4.70
C MET A 71 -3.42 12.66 5.22
N LEU A 72 -4.31 13.40 4.55
CA LEU A 72 -4.73 14.72 5.00
C LEU A 72 -5.51 14.64 6.33
N GLY A 73 -6.37 13.63 6.49
CA GLY A 73 -7.08 13.39 7.75
C GLY A 73 -6.15 13.08 8.92
N PHE A 74 -5.08 12.31 8.68
CA PHE A 74 -4.06 12.10 9.70
C PHE A 74 -3.23 13.37 9.96
N ALA A 75 -2.88 14.13 8.92
CA ALA A 75 -2.10 15.36 9.07
C ALA A 75 -2.82 16.42 9.90
N THR A 76 -4.14 16.59 9.71
CA THR A 76 -4.94 17.51 10.53
C THR A 76 -5.05 17.05 11.98
N LEU A 77 -5.23 15.74 12.20
CA LEU A 77 -5.24 15.15 13.54
C LEU A 77 -3.91 15.36 14.27
N ALA A 78 -2.80 15.07 13.59
CA ALA A 78 -1.46 15.24 14.14
C ALA A 78 -1.15 16.71 14.45
N LEU A 79 -1.56 17.63 13.56
CA LEU A 79 -1.36 19.05 13.74
C LEU A 79 -2.19 19.59 14.92
N TYR A 80 -3.46 19.20 15.03
CA TYR A 80 -4.31 19.58 16.17
C TYR A 80 -3.70 19.14 17.50
N SER A 81 -3.22 17.89 17.57
CA SER A 81 -2.59 17.34 18.77
C SER A 81 -1.20 17.91 19.09
N ALA A 82 -0.60 18.68 18.19
CA ALA A 82 0.68 19.34 18.42
C ALA A 82 0.51 20.75 19.00
N PHE A 83 -0.63 21.40 18.77
CA PHE A 83 -0.93 22.76 19.23
C PHE A 83 -1.82 22.80 20.50
N HIS A 84 -2.17 21.63 21.04
CA HIS A 84 -2.85 21.46 22.33
C HIS A 84 -2.08 20.44 23.16
#